data_AF-A0A1G3W0L0-F1
#
_entry.id   AF-A0A1G3W0L0-F1
#
_cell.length_a   1.000
_cell.length_b   1.000
_cell.length_c   1.000
_cell.angle_alpha   90.00
_cell.angle_beta   90.00
_cell.angle_gamma   90.00
#
_symmetry.space_group_name_H-M   'P 1'
#
loop_
_entity.id
_entity.type
_entity.pdbx_description
1 polymer ?
#
loop_
_entity_poly.entity_id
_entity_poly.type
_entity_poly.pdbx_seq_one_letter_code
_entity_poly.pdbx_strand_id
1 'polypeptide(L)'
;MILHEVEEVAFSLSLDQISGVIESPVGFHIIKVIDRRGAGFKNIESVREEIREKIDQEKIEKKFDEWLDALRMSSHIEIKL
;
A
#
# COMPACT_ATOMS: atom_id res chain seq x y z
N MET A 1 -10.14 -4.12 0.26
CA MET A 1 -9.28 -2.93 0.36
C MET A 1 -10.22 -1.73 0.46
N ILE A 2 -10.02 -0.82 1.41
CA ILE A 2 -10.79 0.42 1.48
C ILE A 2 -10.35 1.32 0.31
N LEU A 3 -11.30 2.07 -0.26
CA LEU A 3 -11.02 3.07 -1.30
C LEU A 3 -10.24 4.23 -0.68
N HIS A 4 -9.18 4.68 -1.36
CA HIS A 4 -8.29 5.72 -0.85
C HIS A 4 -9.07 7.00 -0.48
N GLU A 5 -10.03 7.40 -1.29
CA GLU A 5 -10.87 8.59 -1.08
C GLU A 5 -11.73 8.47 0.19
N VAL A 6 -12.19 7.25 0.50
CA VAL A 6 -12.98 6.96 1.70
C VAL A 6 -12.07 6.94 2.93
N GLU A 7 -10.85 6.40 2.80
CA GLU A 7 -9.86 6.32 3.87
C GLU A 7 -9.43 7.71 4.36
N GLU A 8 -9.09 8.61 3.43
CA GLU A 8 -8.66 9.97 3.77
C GLU A 8 -9.74 10.72 4.56
N VAL A 9 -10.99 10.66 4.09
CA VAL A 9 -12.11 11.32 4.77
C VAL A 9 -12.37 10.67 6.13
N ALA A 10 -12.34 9.35 6.24
CA ALA A 10 -12.55 8.63 7.50
C ALA A 10 -11.53 9.04 8.58
N PHE A 11 -10.26 9.24 8.23
CA PHE A 11 -9.23 9.68 9.18
C PHE A 11 -9.28 11.17 9.50
N SER A 12 -9.87 12.00 8.63
CA SER A 12 -10.05 13.44 8.87
C SER A 12 -11.24 13.78 9.78
N LEU A 13 -12.27 12.91 9.84
CA LEU A 13 -13.50 13.16 10.58
C LEU A 13 -13.33 12.97 12.10
N SER A 14 -14.12 13.74 12.85
CA SER A 14 -14.26 13.56 14.30
C SER A 14 -15.17 12.37 14.62
N LEU A 15 -15.07 11.86 15.85
CA LEU A 15 -15.97 10.81 16.33
C LEU A 15 -17.43 11.27 16.23
N ASP A 16 -18.30 10.35 15.82
CA ASP A 16 -19.72 10.56 15.53
C ASP A 16 -20.06 11.54 14.41
N GLN A 17 -19.07 12.07 13.69
CA GLN A 17 -19.28 12.98 12.57
C GLN A 17 -19.65 12.22 11.30
N ILE A 18 -20.61 12.76 10.54
CA ILE A 18 -21.00 12.29 9.21
C ILE A 18 -20.23 13.08 8.15
N SER A 19 -19.72 12.39 7.13
CA SER A 19 -19.02 13.00 6.00
C SER A 19 -19.97 13.78 5.07
N GLY A 20 -19.39 14.65 4.24
CA GLY A 20 -20.04 15.02 2.97
C GLY A 20 -20.10 13.84 1.99
N VAL A 21 -20.62 14.08 0.79
CA VAL A 21 -20.61 13.07 -0.28
C VAL A 21 -19.17 12.88 -0.77
N ILE A 22 -18.69 11.63 -0.72
CA ILE A 22 -17.38 11.22 -1.21
C ILE A 22 -17.58 10.55 -2.57
N GLU A 23 -16.95 11.09 -3.61
CA GLU A 23 -16.93 10.48 -4.94
C GLU A 23 -15.74 9.53 -5.05
N SER A 24 -15.97 8.33 -5.58
CA SER A 24 -14.93 7.34 -5.85
C SER A 24 -15.21 6.61 -7.17
N PRO A 25 -14.26 5.83 -7.69
CA PRO A 25 -14.44 5.10 -8.96
C PRO A 25 -15.65 4.16 -9.00
N VAL A 26 -16.21 3.81 -7.84
CA VAL A 26 -17.37 2.90 -7.71
C VAL A 26 -18.67 3.61 -7.33
N GLY A 27 -18.67 4.95 -7.25
CA GLY A 27 -19.86 5.77 -7.00
C GLY A 27 -19.71 6.72 -5.80
N PHE A 28 -20.82 6.98 -5.10
CA PHE A 28 -20.88 7.96 -4.01
C PHE A 28 -21.00 7.30 -2.64
N HIS A 29 -20.26 7.80 -1.65
CA HIS A 29 -20.21 7.26 -0.30
C HIS A 29 -20.50 8.36 0.74
N ILE A 30 -21.21 7.99 1.80
CA ILE A 30 -21.39 8.81 3.01
C ILE A 30 -21.01 7.93 4.20
N ILE A 31 -20.12 8.41 5.05
CA ILE A 31 -19.58 7.64 6.17
C ILE A 31 -19.80 8.37 7.49
N LYS A 32 -19.91 7.60 8.59
CA LYS A 32 -19.94 8.11 9.96
C LYS A 32 -18.85 7.41 10.76
N VAL A 33 -18.01 8.17 11.48
CA VAL A 33 -17.01 7.59 12.38
C VAL A 33 -17.69 7.14 13.66
N ILE A 34 -17.74 5.83 13.92
CA ILE A 34 -18.39 5.26 15.11
C ILE A 34 -17.43 4.97 16.26
N ASP A 35 -16.15 4.79 15.95
CA ASP A 35 -15.10 4.49 16.91
C ASP A 35 -13.74 4.88 16.33
N ARG A 36 -12.79 5.24 17.20
CA ARG A 36 -11.41 5.53 16.81
C ARG A 36 -10.46 4.84 17.77
N ARG A 37 -9.81 3.79 17.27
CA ARG A 37 -8.74 3.11 18.00
C ARG A 37 -7.41 3.76 17.64
N GLY A 38 -6.65 4.17 18.66
CA GLY A 38 -5.32 4.74 18.45
C GLY A 38 -4.40 3.75 17.73
N ALA A 39 -3.42 4.27 16.99
CA ALA A 39 -2.34 3.44 16.48
C ALA A 39 -1.59 2.87 17.69
N GLY A 40 -1.81 1.58 17.97
CA GLY A 40 -1.06 0.89 19.01
C GLY A 40 0.43 1.00 18.69
N PHE A 41 1.24 1.31 19.70
CA PHE A 41 2.69 1.24 19.55
C PHE A 41 3.06 -0.24 19.38
N LYS A 42 3.43 -0.65 18.16
CA LYS A 42 4.10 -1.93 17.96
C LYS A 42 5.55 -1.76 18.42
N ASN A 43 5.99 -2.57 19.38
CA ASN A 43 7.39 -2.56 19.84
C ASN A 43 8.29 -2.96 18.65
N ILE A 44 9.43 -2.27 18.49
CA ILE A 44 10.43 -2.59 17.46
C ILE A 44 10.83 -4.07 17.48
N GLU A 45 10.87 -4.71 18.63
CA GLU A 45 11.15 -6.15 18.76
C GLU A 45 10.11 -7.02 18.06
N SER A 46 8.83 -6.64 18.12
CA SER A 46 7.74 -7.42 17.51
C SER A 46 7.59 -7.19 16.01
N VAL A 47 8.20 -6.13 15.45
CA VAL A 47 8.14 -5.80 14.01
C VAL A 47 9.49 -5.94 13.30
N ARG A 48 10.57 -6.25 14.03
CA ARG A 48 11.91 -6.32 13.46
C ARG A 48 12.02 -7.31 12.31
N GLU A 49 11.47 -8.51 12.48
CA GLU A 49 11.53 -9.54 11.43
C GLU A 49 10.66 -9.17 10.23
N GLU A 50 9.45 -8.64 10.44
CA GLU A 50 8.57 -8.14 9.35
C GLU A 50 9.27 -7.05 8.53
N ILE A 51 9.91 -6.09 9.20
CA ILE A 51 10.67 -5.01 8.54
C ILE A 51 11.87 -5.60 7.78
N ARG A 52 12.57 -6.57 8.34
CA ARG A 52 13.73 -7.19 7.72
C ARG A 52 13.35 -7.95 6.46
N GLU A 53 12.32 -8.80 6.53
CA GLU A 53 11.78 -9.54 5.40
C GLU A 53 11.37 -8.60 4.27
N LYS A 54 10.67 -7.50 4.62
CA LYS A 54 10.28 -6.48 3.63
C LYS A 54 11.49 -5.85 2.94
N ILE A 55 12.49 -5.42 3.70
CA ILE A 55 13.72 -4.82 3.15
C ILE A 55 14.48 -5.82 2.29
N ASP A 56 14.55 -7.08 2.69
CA ASP A 56 15.25 -8.12 1.94
C ASP A 56 14.52 -8.44 0.63
N GLN A 57 13.17 -8.50 0.66
CA GLN A 57 12.36 -8.65 -0.55
C GLN A 57 12.58 -7.49 -1.53
N GLU A 58 12.51 -6.23 -1.05
CA GLU A 58 12.73 -5.04 -1.88
C GLU A 58 14.13 -5.05 -2.53
N LYS A 59 15.15 -5.51 -1.81
CA LYS A 59 16.51 -5.67 -2.35
C LYS A 59 16.61 -6.78 -3.38
N ILE A 60 15.94 -7.91 -3.14
CA ILE A 60 15.93 -9.05 -4.06
C ILE A 60 15.26 -8.66 -5.37
N GLU A 61 14.09 -8.02 -5.32
CA GLU A 61 13.37 -7.55 -6.49
C GLU A 61 14.25 -6.58 -7.31
N LYS A 62 14.87 -5.60 -6.66
CA LYS A 62 15.79 -4.67 -7.33
C LYS A 62 16.97 -5.38 -7.99
N LYS A 63 17.59 -6.35 -7.28
CA LYS A 63 18.74 -7.10 -7.81
C LYS A 63 18.33 -8.02 -8.97
N PHE A 64 17.13 -8.57 -8.89
CA PHE A 64 16.56 -9.40 -9.94
C PHE A 64 16.31 -8.58 -11.21
N ASP A 65 15.73 -7.38 -11.08
CA ASP A 65 15.51 -6.47 -12.21
C ASP A 65 16.84 -6.04 -12.86
N GLU A 66 17.83 -5.65 -12.04
CA GLU A 66 19.18 -5.31 -12.51
C GLU A 66 19.83 -6.48 -13.28
N TRP A 67 19.68 -7.70 -12.76
CA TRP A 67 20.21 -8.92 -13.40
C TRP A 67 19.46 -9.24 -14.70
N LEU A 68 18.14 -9.12 -14.70
CA LEU A 68 17.29 -9.38 -15.85
C LEU A 68 17.61 -8.42 -17.00
N ASP A 69 17.82 -7.15 -16.70
CA ASP A 69 18.20 -6.14 -17.69
C ASP A 69 19.59 -6.42 -18.28
N ALA A 70 20.57 -6.78 -17.45
CA ALA A 70 21.89 -7.19 -17.93
C ALA A 70 21.84 -8.44 -18.82
N LEU A 71 21.00 -9.42 -18.47
CA LEU A 71 20.81 -10.63 -19.26
C LEU A 71 20.15 -10.32 -20.61
N ARG A 72 19.12 -9.46 -20.62
CA ARG A 72 18.47 -9.00 -21.86
C ARG A 72 19.44 -8.28 -22.79
N MET A 73 20.33 -7.44 -22.25
CA MET A 73 21.33 -6.73 -23.06
C MET A 73 22.39 -7.65 -23.66
N SER A 74 22.75 -8.72 -22.95
CA SER A 74 23.79 -9.68 -23.38
C SER A 74 23.26 -10.83 -24.22
N SER A 75 21.94 -10.94 -24.40
CA SER A 75 21.29 -12.05 -25.09
C SER A 75 20.66 -11.61 -26.41
N HIS A 76 20.72 -12.46 -27.43
CA HIS A 76 19.96 -12.27 -28.66
C HIS A 76 18.51 -12.72 -28.44
N ILE A 77 17.57 -11.77 -28.41
CA ILE A 77 16.14 -12.02 -28.19
C ILE A 77 15.37 -11.71 -29.48
N GLU A 78 14.79 -12.72 -30.11
CA GLU A 78 13.79 -12.55 -31.17
C GLU A 78 12.38 -12.78 -30.60
N ILE A 79 11.51 -11.77 -30.72
CA ILE A 79 10.08 -11.91 -30.42
C ILE A 79 9.35 -12.11 -31.74
N LYS A 80 8.83 -13.32 -32.00
CA LYS A 80 7.92 -13.57 -33.12
C LYS A 80 6.50 -13.25 -32.69
N LEU A 81 5.87 -12.32 -33.40
CA LEU A 81 4.45 -11.96 -33.33
C LEU A 81 3.60 -12.89 -34.20
#